data_AF-A0A2H0WFL1-F1
#
_entry.id   AF-A0A2H0WFL1-F1
#
_cell.length_a   1.000
_cell.length_b   1.000
_cell.length_c   1.000
_cell.angle_alpha   90.00
_cell.angle_beta   90.00
_cell.angle_gamma   90.00
#
_symmetry.space_group_name_H-M   'P 1'
#
loop_
_entity.id
_entity.type
_entity.pdbx_description
1 polymer ?
#
loop_
_entity_poly.entity_id
_entity_poly.type
_entity_poly.pdbx_seq_one_letter_code
_entity_poly.pdbx_strand_id
1 'polypeptide(L)'
;MRWKGVSSLFKKNLKINSQSSKDAIVFRVLPEEADVNASQSQTILDALLAAEMEIDHSCGGMGSCGTCLIEVITGLDCLPPRTEVENDMATDRQWDEKERLSCQTLAKSGLVIRRKNYSYKSK
;
A
#
# COMPACT_ATOMS: atom_id res chain seq x y z
N MET A 1 -5.20 62.79 7.29
CA MET A 1 -4.97 62.35 5.89
C MET A 1 -3.98 61.19 5.97
N ARG A 2 -4.10 59.98 5.42
CA ARG A 2 -4.92 59.33 4.37
C ARG A 2 -4.66 57.80 4.62
N TRP A 3 -5.65 56.98 5.01
CA TRP A 3 -6.26 55.92 4.16
C TRP A 3 -5.26 55.28 3.18
N LYS A 4 -5.02 53.96 3.03
CA LYS A 4 -5.82 52.72 3.17
C LYS A 4 -4.79 51.57 3.29
N GLY A 5 -5.04 50.46 3.97
CA GLY A 5 -6.02 49.45 3.58
C GLY A 5 -5.30 48.25 2.95
N VAL A 6 -5.40 47.12 3.67
CA VAL A 6 -5.40 45.72 3.23
C VAL A 6 -5.36 45.46 1.72
N SER A 7 -4.57 44.47 1.29
CA SER A 7 -5.04 43.29 0.52
C SER A 7 -3.94 42.65 -0.32
N SER A 8 -4.03 41.31 -0.43
CA SER A 8 -3.56 40.51 -1.56
C SER A 8 -2.03 40.36 -1.68
N LEU A 9 -1.45 39.17 -1.59
CA LEU A 9 -1.63 38.11 -2.58
C LEU A 9 -1.40 36.74 -1.93
N PHE A 10 -2.47 36.22 -1.35
CA PHE A 10 -2.74 34.79 -1.39
C PHE A 10 -2.80 34.34 -2.86
N LYS A 11 -2.46 33.07 -3.10
CA LYS A 11 -2.89 32.24 -4.24
C LYS A 11 -2.17 32.47 -5.57
N LYS A 12 -1.28 31.53 -5.89
CA LYS A 12 -1.51 30.40 -6.85
C LYS A 12 -0.20 30.04 -7.54
N ASN A 13 0.21 28.78 -7.44
CA ASN A 13 0.68 27.97 -8.57
C ASN A 13 0.99 26.52 -8.14
N LEU A 14 0.04 25.84 -7.48
CA LEU A 14 -0.08 24.39 -7.65
C LEU A 14 -1.08 24.15 -8.78
N LYS A 15 -0.55 24.02 -10.00
CA LYS A 15 -1.27 23.35 -11.08
C LYS A 15 -1.19 21.84 -10.80
N ILE A 16 -2.00 21.37 -9.87
CA ILE A 16 -2.36 19.95 -9.83
C ILE A 16 -3.25 19.72 -11.05
N ASN A 17 -2.62 19.17 -12.10
CA ASN A 17 -3.32 18.70 -13.29
C ASN A 17 -4.31 17.62 -12.86
N SER A 18 -5.55 18.04 -12.74
CA SER A 18 -6.74 17.22 -12.64
C SER A 18 -6.92 16.47 -13.96
N GLN A 19 -6.52 15.19 -14.01
CA GLN A 19 -6.97 14.20 -15.00
C GLN A 19 -6.35 12.82 -14.69
N SER A 20 -7.02 12.00 -13.87
CA SER A 20 -7.14 10.55 -14.08
C SER A 20 -8.08 9.96 -13.03
N SER A 21 -9.37 10.25 -13.17
CA SER A 21 -10.45 9.58 -12.46
C SER A 21 -11.01 8.50 -13.38
N LYS A 22 -10.76 7.20 -13.11
CA LYS A 22 -11.70 6.11 -13.48
C LYS A 22 -11.45 4.71 -12.92
N ASP A 23 -10.35 4.44 -12.23
CA ASP A 23 -10.11 3.10 -11.66
C ASP A 23 -9.68 3.17 -10.20
N ALA A 24 -10.54 3.73 -9.35
CA ALA A 24 -10.34 3.73 -7.91
C ALA A 24 -10.43 2.29 -7.40
N ILE A 25 -9.28 1.72 -7.04
CA ILE A 25 -9.23 0.43 -6.34
C ILE A 25 -9.43 0.72 -4.86
N VAL A 26 -10.34 -0.02 -4.24
CA VAL A 26 -10.56 0.04 -2.79
C VAL A 26 -10.38 -1.36 -2.21
N PHE A 27 -9.59 -1.44 -1.15
CA PHE A 27 -9.41 -2.67 -0.36
C PHE A 27 -9.46 -2.36 1.13
N ARG A 28 -9.79 -3.37 1.93
CA ARG A 28 -9.93 -3.25 3.38
C ARG A 28 -8.71 -3.76 4.11
N VAL A 29 -8.30 -3.07 5.16
CA VAL A 29 -7.15 -3.41 6.01
C VAL A 29 -7.62 -3.74 7.43
N LEU A 30 -7.15 -4.87 7.95
CA LEU A 30 -7.36 -5.32 9.33
C LEU A 30 -6.07 -5.16 10.16
N PRO A 31 -6.17 -4.92 11.48
CA PRO A 31 -7.40 -4.90 12.32
C PRO A 31 -8.21 -3.59 12.30
N GLU A 32 -7.75 -2.54 11.63
CA GLU A 32 -8.37 -1.20 11.69
C GLU A 32 -9.72 -1.10 10.96
N GLU A 33 -10.09 -2.13 10.19
CA GLU A 33 -11.28 -2.16 9.34
C GLU A 33 -11.42 -0.94 8.42
N ALA A 34 -10.28 -0.36 8.03
CA ALA A 34 -10.24 0.84 7.21
C ALA A 34 -10.15 0.48 5.73
N ASP A 35 -10.86 1.26 4.91
CA ASP A 35 -10.84 1.12 3.46
C ASP A 35 -9.77 2.05 2.88
N VAL A 36 -8.81 1.48 2.14
CA VAL A 36 -7.67 2.16 1.54
C VAL A 36 -7.88 2.29 0.04
N ASN A 37 -7.63 3.49 -0.48
CA ASN A 37 -7.70 3.78 -1.91
C ASN A 37 -6.34 3.56 -2.57
N ALA A 38 -6.35 2.91 -3.73
CA ALA A 38 -5.18 2.66 -4.56
C ALA A 38 -5.48 2.89 -6.04
N SER A 39 -4.41 3.09 -6.81
CA SER A 39 -4.44 3.09 -8.27
C SER A 39 -4.14 1.69 -8.81
N GLN A 40 -4.58 1.38 -10.05
CA GLN A 40 -4.34 0.08 -10.68
C GLN A 40 -2.87 -0.35 -10.79
N SER A 41 -1.96 0.62 -10.82
CA SER A 41 -0.51 0.40 -10.90
C SER A 41 0.21 0.49 -9.55
N GLN A 42 -0.50 0.71 -8.45
CA GLN A 42 0.11 0.82 -7.12
C GLN A 42 0.21 -0.54 -6.45
N THR A 43 1.31 -0.73 -5.74
CA THR A 43 1.46 -1.88 -4.84
C THR A 43 0.60 -1.65 -3.59
N ILE A 44 0.32 -2.74 -2.87
CA ILE A 44 -0.36 -2.64 -1.57
C ILE A 44 0.50 -1.83 -0.60
N LEU A 45 1.83 -1.97 -0.63
CA LEU A 45 2.73 -1.16 0.20
C LEU A 45 2.55 0.34 -0.06
N ASP A 46 2.59 0.77 -1.32
CA ASP A 46 2.45 2.19 -1.67
C ASP A 46 1.10 2.75 -1.23
N ALA A 47 0.03 1.97 -1.38
CA ALA A 47 -1.31 2.34 -0.96
C ALA A 47 -1.42 2.47 0.57
N LEU A 48 -0.81 1.56 1.32
CA LEU A 48 -0.75 1.64 2.78
C LEU A 48 0.02 2.87 3.25
N LEU A 49 1.20 3.13 2.67
CA LEU A 49 2.00 4.31 3.01
C LEU A 49 1.27 5.62 2.67
N ALA A 50 0.57 5.67 1.54
CA ALA A 50 -0.26 6.82 1.16
C ALA A 50 -1.46 7.04 2.10
N ALA A 51 -1.95 5.98 2.74
CA ALA A 51 -3.01 6.03 3.73
C ALA A 51 -2.48 6.22 5.18
N GLU A 52 -1.19 6.55 5.33
CA GLU A 52 -0.52 6.72 6.63
C GLU A 52 -0.61 5.46 7.51
N MET A 53 -0.74 4.28 6.89
CA MET A 53 -0.74 2.98 7.56
C MET A 53 0.67 2.40 7.57
N GLU A 54 1.27 2.37 8.75
CA GLU A 54 2.63 1.86 8.90
C GLU A 54 2.70 0.34 8.69
N ILE A 55 3.70 -0.09 7.93
CA ILE A 55 4.07 -1.49 7.78
C ILE A 55 5.58 -1.55 7.59
N ASP A 56 6.23 -2.53 8.18
CA ASP A 56 7.69 -2.62 8.10
C ASP A 56 8.15 -2.89 6.67
N HIS A 57 9.05 -2.07 6.15
CA HIS A 57 9.57 -2.19 4.78
C HIS A 57 11.06 -1.82 4.71
N SER A 58 11.90 -2.48 5.52
CA SER A 58 13.31 -2.10 5.69
C SER A 58 14.14 -2.10 4.40
N CYS A 59 13.76 -2.91 3.40
CA CYS A 59 14.41 -2.92 2.08
C CYS A 59 13.86 -1.87 1.10
N GLY A 60 12.90 -1.02 1.48
CA GLY A 60 12.30 -0.04 0.57
C GLY A 60 11.45 -0.65 -0.56
N GLY A 61 10.97 -1.88 -0.41
CA GLY A 61 10.10 -2.53 -1.39
C GLY A 61 10.81 -3.44 -2.41
N MET A 62 12.10 -3.72 -2.24
CA MET A 62 12.88 -4.61 -3.13
C MET A 62 12.58 -6.12 -2.99
N GLY A 63 11.66 -6.51 -2.11
CA GLY A 63 11.30 -7.91 -1.90
C GLY A 63 12.34 -8.75 -1.15
N SER A 64 13.35 -8.15 -0.51
CA SER A 64 14.47 -8.88 0.12
C SER A 64 14.38 -9.02 1.65
N CYS A 65 13.62 -8.15 2.34
CA CYS A 65 13.51 -8.18 3.81
C CYS A 65 12.41 -9.13 4.32
N GLY A 66 11.30 -9.21 3.59
CA GLY A 66 10.09 -9.93 4.00
C GLY A 66 9.35 -9.34 5.20
N THR A 67 9.66 -8.11 5.62
CA THR A 67 8.98 -7.45 6.75
C THR A 67 7.61 -6.89 6.37
N CYS A 68 7.38 -6.63 5.09
CA CYS A 68 6.13 -6.11 4.54
C CYS A 68 5.06 -7.20 4.33
N LEU A 69 5.11 -8.23 5.18
CA LEU A 69 4.27 -9.41 5.08
C LEU A 69 2.82 -9.08 5.43
N ILE A 70 1.91 -9.48 4.55
CA ILE A 70 0.47 -9.38 4.76
C ILE A 70 -0.18 -10.75 4.61
N GLU A 71 -1.31 -10.93 5.27
CA GLU A 71 -2.19 -12.08 5.07
C GLU A 71 -3.42 -11.63 4.28
N VAL A 72 -3.67 -12.27 3.14
CA VAL A 72 -4.87 -12.06 2.33
C VAL A 72 -5.99 -12.89 2.93
N ILE A 73 -7.02 -12.22 3.44
CA ILE A 73 -8.20 -12.85 4.04
C ILE A 73 -9.25 -13.17 2.97
N THR A 74 -9.42 -12.25 2.01
CA THR A 74 -10.39 -12.36 0.92
C THR A 74 -9.79 -11.84 -0.36
N GLY A 75 -10.11 -12.51 -1.48
CA GLY A 75 -9.72 -12.08 -2.82
C GLY A 75 -8.34 -12.56 -3.28
N LEU A 76 -7.82 -13.63 -2.70
CA LEU A 76 -6.57 -14.27 -3.13
C LEU A 76 -6.63 -14.68 -4.61
N ASP A 77 -7.76 -15.20 -5.06
CA ASP A 77 -7.98 -15.65 -6.46
C ASP A 77 -7.90 -14.51 -7.48
N CYS A 78 -8.08 -13.25 -7.03
CA CYS A 78 -7.99 -12.07 -7.88
C CYS A 78 -6.56 -11.54 -8.01
N LEU A 79 -5.62 -12.05 -7.21
CA LEU A 79 -4.24 -11.60 -7.22
C LEU A 79 -3.44 -12.31 -8.32
N PRO A 80 -2.46 -11.63 -8.92
CA PRO A 80 -1.51 -12.29 -9.79
C PRO A 80 -0.69 -13.33 -9.02
N PRO A 81 -0.10 -14.30 -9.73
CA PRO A 81 0.87 -15.21 -9.12
C PRO A 81 2.03 -14.42 -8.48
N ARG A 82 2.74 -15.09 -7.57
CA ARG A 82 3.92 -14.50 -6.93
C ARG A 82 4.97 -14.10 -7.96
N THR A 83 5.70 -13.03 -7.67
CA THR A 83 6.94 -12.74 -8.39
C THR A 83 7.99 -13.80 -8.01
N GLU A 84 9.03 -13.97 -8.83
CA GLU A 84 10.12 -14.93 -8.56
C GLU A 84 10.76 -14.67 -7.19
N VAL A 85 11.10 -13.42 -6.89
CA VAL A 85 11.67 -12.99 -5.60
C VAL A 85 10.73 -13.31 -4.43
N GLU A 86 9.43 -13.05 -4.59
CA GLU A 86 8.44 -13.38 -3.57
C GLU A 86 8.31 -14.89 -3.37
N ASN A 87 8.37 -15.67 -4.44
CA ASN A 87 8.23 -17.12 -4.41
C ASN A 87 9.43 -17.80 -3.74
N ASP A 88 10.65 -17.34 -4.04
CA ASP A 88 11.86 -17.84 -3.40
C ASP A 88 11.81 -17.60 -1.88
N MET A 89 11.47 -16.37 -1.47
CA MET A 89 11.33 -16.04 -0.06
C MET A 89 10.21 -16.82 0.64
N ALA A 90 9.06 -16.98 -0.02
CA ALA A 90 7.95 -17.75 0.50
C ALA A 90 8.32 -19.22 0.71
N THR A 91 9.11 -19.80 -0.21
CA THR A 91 9.61 -21.17 -0.10
C THR A 91 10.58 -21.30 1.08
N ASP A 92 11.57 -20.41 1.16
CA ASP A 92 12.58 -20.42 2.23
C ASP A 92 11.98 -20.25 3.62
N ARG A 93 10.95 -19.40 3.74
CA ARG A 93 10.28 -19.08 5.02
C ARG A 93 9.03 -19.91 5.28
N GLN A 94 8.69 -20.83 4.38
CA GLN A 94 7.52 -21.71 4.45
C GLN A 94 6.20 -20.95 4.63
N TRP A 95 6.01 -19.90 3.83
CA TRP A 95 4.80 -19.08 3.84
C TRP A 95 3.64 -19.75 3.09
N ASP A 96 2.43 -19.58 3.64
CA ASP A 96 1.18 -20.01 3.02
C ASP A 96 0.87 -19.16 1.76
N GLU A 97 0.11 -19.66 0.79
CA GLU A 97 -0.34 -18.92 -0.40
C GLU A 97 -1.01 -17.58 -0.09
N LYS A 98 -1.77 -17.53 1.02
CA LYS A 98 -2.39 -16.29 1.51
C LYS A 98 -1.41 -15.26 2.05
N GLU A 99 -0.18 -15.66 2.34
CA GLU A 99 0.86 -14.77 2.84
C GLU A 99 1.62 -14.17 1.67
N ARG A 100 1.49 -12.85 1.51
CA ARG A 100 2.03 -12.11 0.36
C ARG A 100 2.92 -10.98 0.84
N LEU A 101 3.87 -10.58 0.01
CA LEU A 101 4.63 -9.35 0.20
C LEU A 101 3.84 -8.18 -0.35
N SER A 102 3.45 -7.23 0.52
CA SER A 102 2.67 -6.06 0.09
C SER A 102 3.42 -5.20 -0.93
N CYS A 103 4.76 -5.21 -0.92
CA CYS A 103 5.59 -4.49 -1.89
C CYS A 103 5.70 -5.16 -3.27
N GLN A 104 5.40 -6.46 -3.37
CA GLN A 104 5.42 -7.20 -4.63
C GLN A 104 4.00 -7.46 -5.17
N THR A 105 2.98 -7.11 -4.40
CA THR A 105 1.57 -7.39 -4.73
C THR A 105 0.88 -6.10 -5.16
N LEU A 106 0.27 -6.12 -6.35
CA LEU A 106 -0.55 -5.03 -6.84
C LEU A 106 -1.89 -4.97 -6.10
N ALA A 107 -2.34 -3.75 -5.79
CA ALA A 107 -3.65 -3.56 -5.19
C ALA A 107 -4.77 -4.01 -6.14
N LYS A 108 -5.78 -4.71 -5.62
CA LYS A 108 -6.99 -5.12 -6.35
C LYS A 108 -8.23 -4.75 -5.54
N SER A 109 -9.34 -4.52 -6.25
CA SER A 109 -10.60 -4.14 -5.64
C SER A 109 -11.23 -5.30 -4.89
N GLY A 110 -11.77 -5.04 -3.71
CA GLY A 110 -12.46 -6.06 -2.90
C GLY A 110 -11.51 -7.00 -2.15
N LEU A 111 -10.22 -6.69 -2.10
CA LEU A 111 -9.29 -7.39 -1.22
C LEU A 111 -9.61 -7.06 0.24
N VAL A 112 -9.47 -8.06 1.10
CA VAL A 112 -9.39 -7.86 2.55
C VAL A 112 -8.06 -8.41 2.98
N ILE A 113 -7.20 -7.55 3.52
CA ILE A 113 -5.86 -7.91 3.98
C ILE A 113 -5.71 -7.67 5.47
N ARG A 114 -4.81 -8.41 6.09
CA ARG A 114 -4.37 -8.20 7.47
C ARG A 114 -2.88 -7.94 7.47
N ARG A 115 -2.48 -6.83 8.09
CA ARG A 115 -1.05 -6.55 8.32
C ARG A 115 -0.52 -7.54 9.35
N LYS A 116 0.61 -8.18 9.06
CA LYS A 116 1.30 -9.01 10.05
C LYS A 116 2.45 -8.21 10.63
N ASN A 117 2.53 -8.13 11.95
CA ASN A 117 3.76 -7.69 12.60
C ASN A 117 4.78 -8.81 12.45
N TYR A 118 5.69 -8.68 11.48
CA TYR A 118 6.75 -9.64 11.26
C TYR A 118 7.81 -9.49 12.36
N SER A 119 7.60 -10.16 13.49
CA SER A 119 8.64 -10.37 14.48
C SER A 119 9.53 -11.51 13.98
N TYR A 120 10.78 -11.19 13.62
CA TYR A 120 11.80 -12.21 13.34
C TYR A 120 11.94 -13.10 14.57
N LYS A 121 11.38 -14.31 14.54
CA LYS A 121 11.64 -15.31 15.56
C LYS A 121 13.06 -15.83 15.31
N SER A 122 14.00 -15.32 16.09
CA SER A 122 15.30 -15.97 16.29
C SER A 122 15.03 -17.42 16.72
N LYS A 123 15.41 -18.40 15.89
CA LYS A 123 15.55 -19.78 16.36
C LYS A 123 16.76 -19.86 17.30
#